data_AF-A0A0G4FQ19-F1
#
_entry.id   AF-A0A0G4FQ19-F1
#
_cell.length_a   1.000
_cell.length_b   1.000
_cell.length_c   1.000
_cell.angle_alpha   90.00
_cell.angle_beta   90.00
_cell.angle_gamma   90.00
#
_symmetry.space_group_name_H-M   'P 1'
#
loop_
_entity.id
_entity.type
_entity.pdbx_description
1 polymer ?
#
loop_
_entity_poly.entity_id
_entity_poly.type
_entity_poly.pdbx_seq_one_letter_code
_entity_poly.pdbx_strand_id
1 'polypeptide(L)'
;MAKGWLPAYLKEWYEKYEEEHGVFSNWESLKTELTERLKVTMERSIARAKLQALRCTEALGVEKYNEAFSQLVGQLPHLWEEDVVEDYIKGLPNSIAFDIAKAKTHTLLETQKEAAEIEAFLSS
;
A
#
# COMPACT_ATOMS: atom_id res chain seq x y z
N MET A 1 29.01 -5.06 21.56
CA MET A 1 29.03 -4.35 20.26
C MET A 1 28.15 -5.10 19.26
N ALA A 2 26.85 -4.74 19.16
CA ALA A 2 25.90 -5.40 18.24
C ALA A 2 26.12 -4.99 16.77
N LYS A 3 26.74 -3.82 16.55
CA LYS A 3 27.00 -3.22 15.23
C LYS A 3 27.79 -4.10 14.26
N GLY A 4 28.67 -4.99 14.77
CA GLY A 4 29.45 -5.90 13.93
C GLY A 4 28.70 -7.13 13.42
N TRP A 5 27.49 -7.37 13.95
CA TRP A 5 26.67 -8.56 13.66
C TRP A 5 25.44 -8.21 12.81
N LEU A 6 25.20 -6.92 12.56
CA LEU A 6 24.08 -6.46 11.75
C LEU A 6 24.42 -6.53 10.25
N PRO A 7 23.52 -7.10 9.44
CA PRO A 7 23.57 -6.95 7.99
C PRO A 7 23.62 -5.48 7.56
N ALA A 8 24.20 -5.21 6.39
CA ALA A 8 24.38 -3.85 5.86
C ALA A 8 23.08 -3.01 5.86
N TYR A 9 21.95 -3.61 5.48
CA TYR A 9 20.65 -2.92 5.42
C TYR A 9 20.08 -2.51 6.80
N LEU A 10 20.55 -3.12 7.89
CA LEU A 10 20.18 -2.75 9.27
C LEU A 10 21.18 -1.79 9.90
N LYS A 11 22.38 -1.67 9.34
CA LYS A 11 23.46 -0.88 9.90
C LYS A 11 23.13 0.61 9.87
N GLU A 12 22.68 1.11 8.72
CA GLU A 12 22.26 2.52 8.56
C GLU A 12 21.11 2.89 9.49
N TRP A 13 20.14 1.99 9.65
CA TRP A 13 19.05 2.20 10.59
C TRP A 13 19.55 2.23 12.04
N TYR A 14 20.40 1.27 12.42
CA TYR A 14 20.90 1.18 13.79
C TYR A 14 21.72 2.40 14.17
N GLU A 15 22.56 2.91 13.25
CA GLU A 15 23.33 4.14 13.44
C GLU A 15 22.40 5.34 13.66
N LYS A 16 21.37 5.50 12.83
CA LYS A 16 20.40 6.58 12.99
C LYS A 16 19.59 6.46 14.29
N TYR A 17 19.18 5.25 14.68
CA TYR A 17 18.46 5.01 15.92
C TYR A 17 19.35 5.34 17.14
N GLU A 18 20.62 4.95 17.09
CA GLU A 18 21.59 5.24 18.14
C GLU A 18 21.81 6.75 18.31
N GLU A 19 21.79 7.53 17.22
CA GLU A 19 21.84 9.00 17.25
C GLU A 19 20.57 9.63 17.84
N GLU A 20 19.38 9.11 17.52
CA GLU A 20 18.09 9.69 17.92
C GLU A 20 17.64 9.26 19.32
N HIS A 21 17.89 8.01 19.71
CA HIS A 21 17.34 7.37 20.90
C HIS A 21 18.42 6.85 21.86
N GLY A 22 19.69 6.88 21.45
CA GLY A 22 20.81 6.34 22.23
C GLY A 22 21.00 4.84 22.05
N VAL A 23 21.99 4.31 22.78
CA VAL A 23 22.37 2.90 22.68
C VAL A 23 21.38 2.02 23.43
N PHE A 24 21.01 0.90 22.82
CA PHE A 24 20.25 -0.15 23.50
C PHE A 24 20.95 -0.64 24.76
N SER A 25 20.21 -0.66 25.87
CA SER A 25 20.72 -1.08 27.19
C SER A 25 20.98 -2.59 27.28
N ASN A 26 20.27 -3.40 26.50
CA ASN A 26 20.44 -4.85 26.47
C ASN A 26 20.02 -5.46 25.12
N TRP A 27 20.36 -6.73 24.93
CA TRP A 27 20.06 -7.49 23.71
C TRP A 27 18.56 -7.73 23.50
N GLU A 28 17.78 -7.94 24.56
CA GLU A 28 16.33 -8.16 24.48
C GLU A 28 15.62 -6.92 23.89
N SER A 29 15.99 -5.71 24.33
CA SER A 29 15.45 -4.46 23.79
C SER A 29 15.75 -4.28 22.31
N LEU A 30 17.00 -4.56 21.87
CA LEU A 30 17.37 -4.53 20.46
C LEU A 30 16.58 -5.58 19.65
N LYS A 31 16.44 -6.79 20.18
CA LYS A 31 15.71 -7.88 19.53
C LYS A 31 14.22 -7.55 19.36
N THR A 32 13.59 -6.95 20.36
CA THR A 32 12.18 -6.52 20.29
C THR A 32 11.99 -5.47 19.19
N GLU A 33 12.78 -4.40 19.19
CA GLU A 33 12.71 -3.36 18.15
C GLU A 33 12.93 -3.90 16.74
N LEU A 34 13.95 -4.76 16.57
CA LEU A 34 14.20 -5.41 15.28
C LEU A 34 13.02 -6.28 14.84
N THR A 35 12.40 -7.02 15.77
CA THR A 35 11.26 -7.90 15.48
C THR A 35 10.05 -7.08 15.07
N GLU A 36 9.74 -6.00 15.80
CA GLU A 36 8.63 -5.11 15.49
C GLU A 36 8.82 -4.44 14.13
N ARG A 37 10.02 -3.90 13.86
CA ARG A 37 10.36 -3.30 12.56
C ARG A 37 10.20 -4.29 11.41
N LEU A 38 10.72 -5.51 11.58
CA LEU A 38 10.61 -6.56 10.56
C LEU A 38 9.15 -6.96 10.32
N LYS A 39 8.35 -7.06 11.38
CA LYS A 39 6.92 -7.34 11.30
C LYS A 39 6.19 -6.25 10.51
N VAL A 40 6.38 -4.98 10.85
CA VAL A 40 5.79 -3.84 10.12
C VAL A 40 6.23 -3.83 8.65
N THR A 41 7.50 -4.14 8.38
CA THR A 41 8.04 -4.19 7.01
C THR A 41 7.40 -5.32 6.20
N MET A 42 7.21 -6.49 6.82
CA MET A 42 6.55 -7.64 6.21
C MET A 42 5.06 -7.38 5.96
N GLU A 43 4.36 -6.79 6.93
CA GLU A 43 2.95 -6.43 6.77
C GLU A 43 2.76 -5.44 5.62
N ARG A 44 3.66 -4.45 5.51
CA ARG A 44 3.68 -3.50 4.38
C ARG A 44 3.95 -4.16 3.04
N SER A 45 4.91 -5.09 2.96
CA SER A 45 5.20 -5.79 1.71
C SER A 45 4.03 -6.68 1.27
N ILE A 46 3.37 -7.35 2.21
CA ILE A 46 2.16 -8.14 1.97
C ILE A 46 1.02 -7.24 1.49
N ALA A 47 0.77 -6.11 2.15
CA ALA A 47 -0.28 -5.17 1.75
C ALA A 47 -0.03 -4.63 0.33
N ARG A 48 1.21 -4.30 -0.02
CA ARG A 48 1.57 -3.87 -1.39
C ARG A 48 1.38 -4.98 -2.42
N ALA A 49 1.79 -6.22 -2.10
CA ALA A 49 1.58 -7.35 -2.99
C ALA A 49 0.09 -7.63 -3.22
N LYS A 50 -0.73 -7.53 -2.15
CA LYS A 50 -2.20 -7.63 -2.24
C LYS A 50 -2.80 -6.53 -3.10
N LEU A 51 -2.35 -5.28 -2.92
CA LEU A 51 -2.80 -4.14 -3.73
C LEU A 51 -2.55 -4.39 -5.23
N GLN A 52 -1.32 -4.79 -5.57
CA GLN A 52 -0.92 -5.08 -6.95
C GLN A 52 -1.65 -6.27 -7.57
N ALA A 53 -2.04 -7.25 -6.76
CA ALA A 53 -2.81 -8.41 -7.18
C ALA A 53 -4.32 -8.17 -7.19
N LEU A 54 -4.81 -7.07 -6.59
CA LEU A 54 -6.24 -6.79 -6.51
C LEU A 54 -6.78 -6.49 -7.89
N ARG A 55 -7.82 -7.22 -8.30
CA ARG A 55 -8.53 -7.03 -9.57
C ARG A 55 -10.02 -6.96 -9.29
N CYS A 56 -10.69 -6.02 -9.92
CA CYS A 56 -12.13 -5.93 -9.98
C CYS A 56 -12.61 -6.96 -11.01
N THR A 57 -13.33 -7.98 -10.52
CA THR A 57 -13.97 -8.99 -11.37
C THR A 57 -15.46 -8.70 -11.46
N GLU A 58 -16.12 -9.19 -12.51
CA GLU A 58 -17.57 -9.04 -12.70
C GLU A 58 -18.37 -9.56 -11.49
N ALA A 59 -17.88 -10.60 -10.81
CA ALA A 59 -18.53 -11.16 -9.62
C ALA A 59 -18.32 -10.33 -8.35
N LEU A 60 -17.24 -9.54 -8.28
CA LEU A 60 -16.93 -8.68 -7.13
C LEU A 60 -17.70 -7.36 -7.22
N GLY A 61 -17.76 -6.77 -8.42
CA GLY A 61 -18.31 -5.44 -8.65
C GLY A 61 -17.40 -4.31 -8.16
N VAL A 62 -17.58 -3.11 -8.71
CA VAL A 62 -16.74 -1.93 -8.41
C VAL A 62 -16.90 -1.48 -6.97
N GLU A 63 -18.11 -1.56 -6.39
CA GLU A 63 -18.34 -1.16 -4.99
C GLU A 63 -17.43 -1.93 -4.01
N LYS A 64 -17.44 -3.26 -4.08
CA LYS A 64 -16.61 -4.10 -3.19
C LYS A 64 -15.13 -3.97 -3.51
N TYR A 65 -14.78 -3.77 -4.79
CA TYR A 65 -13.41 -3.48 -5.19
C TYR A 65 -12.92 -2.17 -4.55
N ASN A 66 -13.72 -1.11 -4.57
CA ASN A 66 -13.39 0.18 -3.96
C ASN A 66 -13.15 0.06 -2.46
N GLU A 67 -14.02 -0.66 -1.74
CA GLU A 67 -13.84 -0.89 -0.32
C GLU A 67 -12.53 -1.63 -0.03
N ALA A 68 -12.27 -2.74 -0.73
CA ALA A 68 -11.06 -3.54 -0.56
C ALA A 68 -9.78 -2.74 -0.90
N PHE A 69 -9.82 -1.94 -1.97
CA PHE A 69 -8.69 -1.12 -2.38
C PHE A 69 -8.39 -0.01 -1.35
N SER A 70 -9.41 0.73 -0.91
CA SER A 70 -9.26 1.79 0.10
C SER A 70 -8.73 1.25 1.44
N GLN A 71 -9.16 0.05 1.86
CA GLN A 71 -8.62 -0.60 3.05
C GLN A 71 -7.12 -0.92 2.91
N LEU A 72 -6.68 -1.40 1.74
CA LEU A 72 -5.26 -1.71 1.50
C LEU A 72 -4.41 -0.45 1.40
N VAL A 73 -4.90 0.60 0.75
CA VAL A 73 -4.22 1.91 0.70
C VAL A 73 -4.07 2.50 2.10
N GLY A 74 -5.11 2.40 2.94
CA GLY A 74 -5.05 2.88 4.33
C GLY A 74 -4.00 2.18 5.21
N GLN A 75 -3.57 0.97 4.85
CA GLN A 75 -2.50 0.23 5.54
C GLN A 75 -1.08 0.65 5.07
N LEU A 76 -0.98 1.40 3.97
CA LEU A 76 0.28 1.76 3.32
C LEU A 76 0.52 3.28 3.47
N PRO A 77 1.29 3.71 4.48
CA PRO A 77 1.60 5.13 4.62
C PRO A 77 2.53 5.62 3.50
N HIS A 78 2.43 6.92 3.16
CA HIS A 78 3.29 7.62 2.20
C HIS A 78 3.22 7.13 0.75
N LEU A 79 2.05 6.69 0.29
CA LEU A 79 1.82 6.49 -1.15
C LEU A 79 1.54 7.84 -1.83
N TRP A 80 2.03 8.00 -3.06
CA TRP A 80 1.71 9.16 -3.88
C TRP A 80 0.36 8.94 -4.54
N GLU A 81 -0.49 9.98 -4.57
CA GLU A 81 -1.85 9.88 -5.11
C GLU A 81 -1.86 9.38 -6.56
N GLU A 82 -0.92 9.85 -7.37
CA GLU A 82 -0.77 9.43 -8.78
C GLU A 82 -0.52 7.92 -8.90
N ASP A 83 0.41 7.37 -8.09
CA ASP A 83 0.69 5.93 -8.08
C ASP A 83 -0.55 5.13 -7.64
N VAL A 84 -1.28 5.64 -6.64
CA VAL A 84 -2.48 4.99 -6.11
C VAL A 84 -3.59 4.95 -7.16
N VAL A 85 -3.81 6.05 -7.87
CA VAL A 85 -4.81 6.14 -8.95
C VAL A 85 -4.42 5.22 -10.11
N GLU A 86 -3.16 5.20 -10.52
CA GLU A 86 -2.70 4.29 -11.56
C GLU A 86 -2.91 2.82 -11.19
N ASP A 87 -2.54 2.44 -9.97
CA ASP A 87 -2.69 1.05 -9.49
C ASP A 87 -4.16 0.66 -9.36
N TYR A 88 -5.03 1.59 -8.98
CA TYR A 88 -6.47 1.40 -8.98
C TYR A 88 -7.00 1.14 -10.40
N ILE A 89 -6.65 1.99 -11.37
CA ILE A 89 -7.11 1.84 -12.76
C ILE A 89 -6.62 0.52 -13.38
N LYS A 90 -5.38 0.11 -13.11
CA LYS A 90 -4.82 -1.19 -13.55
C LYS A 90 -5.61 -2.39 -13.01
N GLY A 91 -6.33 -2.21 -11.92
CA GLY A 91 -7.14 -3.25 -11.30
C GLY A 91 -8.56 -3.37 -11.85
N LEU A 92 -9.05 -2.37 -12.58
CA LEU A 92 -10.41 -2.34 -13.11
C LEU A 92 -10.59 -3.18 -14.38
N PRO A 93 -11.83 -3.55 -14.74
CA PRO A 93 -12.13 -4.12 -16.05
C PRO A 93 -11.80 -3.11 -17.16
N ASN A 94 -11.31 -3.61 -18.30
CA ASN A 94 -10.87 -2.76 -19.41
C ASN A 94 -11.94 -1.79 -19.91
N SER A 95 -13.22 -2.18 -19.89
CA SER A 95 -14.35 -1.32 -20.27
C SER A 95 -14.42 -0.07 -19.39
N ILE A 96 -14.35 -0.24 -18.07
CA ILE A 96 -14.42 0.85 -17.09
C ILE A 96 -13.13 1.68 -17.11
N ALA A 97 -11.97 1.03 -17.14
CA ALA A 97 -10.67 1.72 -17.16
C ALA A 97 -10.54 2.66 -18.37
N PHE A 98 -11.06 2.26 -19.54
CA PHE A 98 -11.03 3.08 -20.74
C PHE A 98 -11.89 4.35 -20.62
N ASP A 99 -13.05 4.26 -19.99
CA ASP A 99 -13.94 5.41 -19.80
C ASP A 99 -13.43 6.37 -18.71
N ILE A 100 -12.86 5.84 -17.63
CA ILE A 100 -12.17 6.65 -16.60
C ILE A 100 -11.00 7.45 -17.20
N ALA A 101 -10.23 6.86 -18.10
CA ALA A 101 -9.12 7.56 -18.76
C ALA A 101 -9.60 8.81 -19.55
N LYS A 102 -10.87 8.84 -19.98
CA LYS A 102 -11.48 10.03 -20.61
C LYS A 102 -11.96 11.05 -19.59
N ALA A 103 -12.40 10.61 -18.41
CA ALA A 103 -12.92 11.46 -17.34
C ALA A 103 -11.85 12.34 -16.67
N LYS A 104 -10.56 12.02 -16.84
CA LYS A 104 -9.41 12.79 -16.30
C LYS A 104 -9.51 13.01 -14.78
N THR A 105 -9.75 11.94 -14.03
CA THR A 105 -9.76 11.98 -12.57
C THR A 105 -8.32 12.12 -12.03
N HIS A 106 -8.16 12.81 -10.90
CA HIS A 106 -6.84 13.07 -10.31
C HIS A 106 -6.68 12.51 -8.90
N THR A 107 -7.79 12.23 -8.22
CA THR A 107 -7.78 11.63 -6.89
C THR A 107 -8.39 10.23 -6.90
N LEU A 108 -8.01 9.39 -5.93
CA LEU A 108 -8.59 8.07 -5.75
C LEU A 108 -10.10 8.16 -5.56
N LEU A 109 -10.58 9.13 -4.77
CA LEU A 109 -12.00 9.29 -4.47
C LEU A 109 -12.82 9.64 -5.73
N GLU A 110 -12.34 10.57 -6.56
CA GLU A 110 -12.98 10.90 -7.83
C GLU A 110 -13.01 9.69 -8.75
N THR A 111 -11.88 8.98 -8.86
CA THR A 111 -11.74 7.80 -9.72
C THR A 111 -12.67 6.67 -9.29
N GLN A 112 -12.81 6.44 -7.98
CA GLN A 112 -13.72 5.43 -7.41
C GLN A 112 -15.20 5.76 -7.66
N LYS A 113 -15.56 7.03 -7.55
CA LYS A 113 -16.93 7.49 -7.81
C LYS A 113 -17.28 7.32 -9.29
N GLU A 114 -16.40 7.76 -10.18
CA GLU A 114 -16.56 7.63 -11.63
C GLU A 114 -16.68 6.14 -12.04
N ALA A 115 -15.82 5.27 -11.48
CA ALA A 115 -15.88 3.83 -11.75
C ALA A 115 -17.25 3.23 -11.40
N ALA A 116 -17.84 3.64 -10.28
CA ALA A 116 -19.15 3.16 -9.83
C ALA A 116 -20.29 3.67 -10.71
N GLU A 117 -20.22 4.92 -11.18
CA GLU A 117 -21.20 5.49 -12.11
C GLU A 117 -21.16 4.78 -13.48
N ILE A 118 -19.95 4.47 -13.99
CA ILE A 118 -19.77 3.72 -15.23
C ILE A 118 -20.28 2.28 -15.08
N GLU A 119 -19.97 1.59 -13.99
CA GLU A 119 -20.50 0.23 -13.75
C GLU A 119 -22.03 0.22 -13.72
N ALA A 120 -22.65 1.20 -13.04
CA ALA A 120 -24.10 1.32 -12.97
C ALA A 120 -24.71 1.57 -14.35
N PHE A 121 -24.07 2.39 -15.19
CA PHE A 121 -24.50 2.62 -16.57
C PHE A 121 -24.39 1.36 -17.44
N LEU A 122 -23.30 0.59 -17.30
CA LEU A 122 -23.08 -0.64 -18.08
C LEU A 122 -23.96 -1.81 -17.63
N SER A 123 -24.46 -1.78 -16.40
CA SER A 123 -25.35 -2.81 -15.84
C SER A 123 -26.84 -2.51 -16.04
N SER A 124 -27.18 -1.36 -16.64
CA SER A 124 -28.56 -0.93 -16.96
C SER A 124 -29.01 -1.42 -18.33
#